data_AF-A0A2X3K664-F1
#
_entry.id   AF-A0A2X3K664-F1
#
_cell.length_a   1.000
_cell.length_b   1.000
_cell.length_c   1.000
_cell.angle_alpha   90.00
_cell.angle_beta   90.00
_cell.angle_gamma   90.00
#
_symmetry.space_group_name_H-M   'P 1'
#
loop_
_entity.id
_entity.type
_entity.pdbx_description
1 polymer ?
#
loop_
_entity_poly.entity_id
_entity_poly.type
_entity_poly.pdbx_seq_one_letter_code
_entity_poly.pdbx_strand_id
1 'polypeptide(L)'
;MKKIIALMLFLTFFAHANDSEPGSQYLKAAEAGDRRAQYFLADSWFSSGDLSKAEYWAQKAADSGDADACALLAQIKITNPVSLDYPQAKVLAEKAAQAGSKEGEVTLAHILVNTQAGKPDYPKAISLLENASEDLENDSAVDAKCCLV
;
A
#
# COMPACT_ATOMS: atom_id res chain seq x y z
N MET A 1 9.90 48.83 17.82
CA MET A 1 10.81 47.68 17.64
C MET A 1 10.39 46.45 18.46
N LYS A 2 10.05 46.54 19.76
CA LYS A 2 9.58 45.39 20.58
C LYS A 2 8.30 44.69 20.09
N LYS A 3 7.36 45.42 19.46
CA LYS A 3 6.10 44.84 18.93
C LYS A 3 6.28 44.01 17.64
N ILE A 4 7.33 44.27 16.87
CA ILE A 4 7.63 43.52 15.62
C ILE A 4 8.29 42.17 15.97
N ILE A 5 9.13 42.14 17.01
CA ILE A 5 9.73 40.91 17.53
C ILE A 5 8.66 39.99 18.14
N ALA A 6 7.67 40.55 18.84
CA ALA A 6 6.53 39.79 19.36
C ALA A 6 5.63 39.21 18.26
N LEU A 7 5.48 39.90 17.12
CA LEU A 7 4.72 39.42 15.96
C LEU A 7 5.46 38.30 15.20
N MET A 8 6.81 38.37 15.11
CA MET A 8 7.62 37.30 14.53
C MET A 8 7.66 36.03 15.41
N LEU A 9 7.69 36.18 16.73
CA LEU A 9 7.57 35.05 17.68
C LEU A 9 6.16 34.40 17.65
N PHE A 10 5.13 35.18 17.31
CA PHE A 10 3.77 34.66 17.13
C PHE A 10 3.60 33.93 15.79
N LEU A 11 4.30 34.37 14.74
CA LEU A 11 4.33 33.70 13.43
C LEU A 11 5.10 32.36 13.45
N THR A 12 6.10 32.20 14.32
CA THR A 12 6.77 30.90 14.52
C THR A 12 5.92 29.89 15.30
N PHE A 13 4.85 30.32 15.98
CA PHE A 13 3.94 29.43 16.70
C PHE A 13 2.95 28.71 15.76
N PHE A 14 2.64 29.30 14.60
CA PHE A 14 1.85 28.64 13.53
C PHE A 14 2.67 27.71 12.63
N ALA A 15 3.99 27.63 12.83
CA ALA A 15 4.88 26.78 12.02
C ALA A 15 4.94 25.31 12.49
N HIS A 16 4.23 24.92 13.56
CA HIS A 16 4.08 23.51 13.96
C HIS A 16 2.79 22.87 13.40
N ALA A 17 2.19 23.47 12.37
CA ALA A 17 1.06 22.88 11.69
C ALA A 17 1.49 21.63 10.91
N ASN A 18 1.30 20.48 11.57
CA ASN A 18 0.83 19.23 10.98
C ASN A 18 1.86 18.17 10.54
N ASP A 19 2.89 17.88 11.35
CA ASP A 19 3.53 16.55 11.31
C ASP A 19 2.63 15.54 12.05
N SER A 20 1.45 15.28 11.49
CA SER A 20 0.64 14.15 11.95
C SER A 20 1.31 12.86 11.48
N GLU A 21 1.48 11.89 12.39
CA GLU A 21 2.03 10.57 12.05
C GLU A 21 1.34 9.99 10.79
N PRO A 22 2.08 9.29 9.91
CA PRO A 22 1.53 8.66 8.72
C PRO A 22 0.28 7.84 9.03
N GLY A 23 -0.82 8.15 8.36
CA GLY A 23 -2.08 7.43 8.52
C GLY A 23 -2.77 7.63 9.88
N SER A 24 -2.42 8.64 10.66
CA SER A 24 -3.01 8.92 11.98
C SER A 24 -4.55 8.93 11.99
N GLN A 25 -5.20 9.33 10.89
CA GLN A 25 -6.66 9.26 10.73
C GLN A 25 -7.23 7.83 10.82
N TYR A 26 -6.44 6.82 10.50
CA TYR A 26 -6.82 5.41 10.53
C TYR A 26 -6.51 4.73 11.86
N LEU A 27 -5.64 5.32 12.70
CA LEU A 27 -5.07 4.67 13.88
C LEU A 27 -6.14 4.10 14.82
N LYS A 28 -7.13 4.91 15.20
CA LYS A 28 -8.19 4.49 16.14
C LYS A 28 -8.99 3.29 15.63
N ALA A 29 -9.32 3.27 14.33
CA ALA A 29 -10.05 2.17 13.72
C ALA A 29 -9.16 0.93 13.53
N ALA A 30 -7.89 1.13 13.17
CA ALA A 30 -6.91 0.07 13.00
C ALA A 30 -6.64 -0.66 14.33
N GLU A 31 -6.53 0.09 15.44
CA GLU A 31 -6.42 -0.43 16.80
C GLU A 31 -7.68 -1.19 17.24
N ALA A 32 -8.85 -0.78 16.77
CA ALA A 32 -10.12 -1.47 17.00
C ALA A 32 -10.29 -2.76 16.16
N GLY A 33 -9.33 -3.09 15.29
CA GLY A 33 -9.37 -4.30 14.47
C GLY A 33 -9.99 -4.14 13.09
N ASP A 34 -10.28 -2.91 12.64
CA ASP A 34 -10.79 -2.68 11.28
C ASP A 34 -9.70 -2.98 10.26
N ARG A 35 -9.88 -4.06 9.48
CA ARG A 35 -8.88 -4.53 8.51
C ARG A 35 -8.56 -3.50 7.41
N ARG A 36 -9.52 -2.67 7.00
CA ARG A 36 -9.29 -1.63 5.97
C ARG A 36 -8.51 -0.48 6.57
N ALA A 37 -8.83 -0.06 7.78
CA ALA A 37 -8.05 0.95 8.48
C ALA A 37 -6.61 0.47 8.76
N GLN A 38 -6.42 -0.80 9.12
CA GLN A 38 -5.10 -1.41 9.26
C GLN A 38 -4.32 -1.39 7.94
N TYR A 39 -4.96 -1.75 6.83
CA TYR A 39 -4.37 -1.64 5.49
C TYR A 39 -3.95 -0.20 5.17
N PHE A 40 -4.84 0.79 5.30
CA PHE A 40 -4.51 2.18 4.97
C PHE A 40 -3.44 2.77 5.88
N LEU A 41 -3.43 2.36 7.16
CA LEU A 41 -2.36 2.73 8.08
C LEU A 41 -1.02 2.12 7.63
N ALA A 42 -1.01 0.84 7.24
CA ALA A 42 0.17 0.17 6.72
C ALA A 42 0.70 0.85 5.45
N ASP A 43 -0.18 1.19 4.51
CA ASP A 43 0.16 1.87 3.26
C ASP A 43 0.74 3.28 3.51
N SER A 44 0.19 3.99 4.50
CA SER A 44 0.73 5.28 4.92
C SER A 44 2.16 5.16 5.46
N TRP A 45 2.43 4.15 6.28
CA TRP A 45 3.78 3.86 6.80
C TRP A 45 4.74 3.37 5.71
N PHE A 46 4.23 2.59 4.76
CA PHE A 46 5.00 2.13 3.60
C PHE A 46 5.47 3.33 2.77
N SER A 47 4.54 4.25 2.48
CA SER A 47 4.80 5.49 1.73
C SER A 47 5.74 6.43 2.47
N SER A 48 5.72 6.44 3.82
CA SER A 48 6.66 7.23 4.62
C SER A 48 8.03 6.55 4.79
N GLY A 49 8.21 5.32 4.31
CA GLY A 49 9.46 4.56 4.39
C GLY A 49 9.69 3.81 5.71
N ASP A 50 8.75 3.83 6.66
CA ASP A 50 8.85 3.02 7.89
C ASP A 50 8.33 1.61 7.61
N LEU A 51 9.16 0.82 6.92
CA LEU A 51 8.80 -0.52 6.46
C LEU A 51 8.49 -1.48 7.61
N SER A 52 9.07 -1.25 8.81
CA SER A 52 8.79 -2.09 9.98
C SER A 52 7.36 -1.89 10.49
N LYS A 53 6.90 -0.63 10.58
CA LYS A 53 5.51 -0.34 10.94
C LYS A 53 4.54 -0.73 9.84
N ALA A 54 4.91 -0.52 8.57
CA ALA A 54 4.14 -0.97 7.44
C ALA A 54 3.90 -2.49 7.50
N GLU A 55 4.96 -3.27 7.73
CA GLU A 55 4.89 -4.73 7.82
C GLU A 55 3.97 -5.18 8.96
N TYR A 56 4.11 -4.56 10.13
CA TYR A 56 3.27 -4.86 11.30
C TYR A 56 1.77 -4.68 11.01
N TRP A 57 1.39 -3.54 10.44
CA TRP A 57 -0.01 -3.24 10.15
C TRP A 57 -0.54 -4.03 8.95
N ALA A 58 0.27 -4.22 7.91
CA ALA A 58 -0.08 -5.05 6.76
C ALA A 58 -0.32 -6.50 7.17
N GLN A 59 0.52 -7.06 8.06
CA GLN A 59 0.34 -8.41 8.59
C GLN A 59 -0.99 -8.57 9.31
N LYS A 60 -1.37 -7.62 10.19
CA LYS A 60 -2.67 -7.67 10.89
C LYS A 60 -3.86 -7.65 9.93
N ALA A 61 -3.82 -6.79 8.92
CA ALA A 61 -4.87 -6.70 7.92
C ALA A 61 -4.95 -7.97 7.05
N ALA A 62 -3.79 -8.51 6.65
CA ALA A 62 -3.67 -9.74 5.88
C ALA A 62 -4.17 -10.98 6.64
N ASP A 63 -3.87 -11.06 7.95
CA ASP A 63 -4.37 -12.11 8.85
C ASP A 63 -5.90 -12.02 9.02
N SER A 64 -6.45 -10.81 8.91
CA SER A 64 -7.89 -10.53 8.91
C SER A 64 -8.55 -10.73 7.53
N GLY A 65 -7.81 -11.24 6.54
CA GLY A 65 -8.32 -11.60 5.22
C GLY A 65 -8.39 -10.44 4.22
N ASP A 66 -7.74 -9.31 4.48
CA ASP A 66 -7.65 -8.23 3.50
C ASP A 66 -6.70 -8.58 2.35
N ALA A 67 -7.23 -8.57 1.12
CA ALA A 67 -6.49 -8.95 -0.08
C ALA A 67 -5.42 -7.92 -0.46
N ASP A 68 -5.73 -6.62 -0.35
CA ASP A 68 -4.78 -5.55 -0.66
C ASP A 68 -3.67 -5.47 0.39
N ALA A 69 -3.98 -5.81 1.65
CA ALA A 69 -2.95 -5.98 2.66
C ALA A 69 -2.03 -7.17 2.39
N CYS A 70 -2.54 -8.27 1.82
CA CYS A 70 -1.70 -9.37 1.37
C CYS A 70 -0.77 -8.92 0.23
N ALA A 71 -1.26 -8.09 -0.71
CA ALA A 71 -0.46 -7.50 -1.77
C ALA A 71 0.62 -6.55 -1.21
N LEU A 72 0.25 -5.65 -0.28
CA LEU A 72 1.19 -4.75 0.37
C LEU A 72 2.25 -5.50 1.18
N LEU A 73 1.85 -6.56 1.90
CA LEU A 73 2.80 -7.40 2.63
C LEU A 73 3.76 -8.12 1.66
N ALA A 74 3.27 -8.63 0.53
CA ALA A 74 4.13 -9.19 -0.52
C ALA A 74 5.12 -8.15 -1.06
N GLN A 75 4.65 -6.93 -1.30
CA GLN A 75 5.48 -5.81 -1.76
C GLN A 75 6.57 -5.45 -0.74
N ILE A 76 6.25 -5.45 0.55
CA ILE A 76 7.22 -5.25 1.64
C ILE A 76 8.26 -6.37 1.64
N LYS A 77 7.86 -7.63 1.46
CA LYS A 77 8.76 -8.79 1.41
C LYS A 77 9.72 -8.79 0.23
N ILE A 78 9.55 -7.92 -0.77
CA ILE A 78 10.50 -7.74 -1.87
C ILE A 78 11.25 -6.40 -1.84
N THR A 79 10.91 -5.48 -0.92
CA THR A 79 11.56 -4.17 -0.80
C THR A 79 12.28 -3.94 0.52
N ASN A 80 11.80 -4.52 1.63
CA ASN A 80 12.40 -4.36 2.95
C ASN A 80 13.63 -5.28 3.07
N PRO A 81 14.87 -4.74 3.13
CA PRO A 81 16.07 -5.58 3.21
C PRO A 81 16.14 -6.41 4.49
N VAL A 82 15.46 -5.98 5.56
CA VAL A 82 15.46 -6.66 6.86
C VAL A 82 14.60 -7.92 6.85
N SER A 83 13.52 -7.92 6.07
CA SER A 83 12.54 -9.02 6.01
C SER A 83 12.34 -9.56 4.59
N LEU A 84 13.34 -9.38 3.73
CA LEU A 84 13.32 -9.78 2.32
C LEU A 84 13.10 -11.29 2.18
N ASP A 85 12.01 -11.68 1.51
CA ASP A 85 11.62 -13.07 1.27
C ASP A 85 10.74 -13.18 0.01
N TYR A 86 11.38 -13.38 -1.14
CA TYR A 86 10.68 -13.54 -2.43
C TYR A 86 9.76 -14.76 -2.49
N PRO A 87 10.16 -15.96 -2.00
CA PRO A 87 9.26 -17.10 -1.91
C PRO A 87 7.98 -16.80 -1.11
N GLN A 88 8.09 -16.17 0.06
CA GLN A 88 6.92 -15.78 0.85
C GLN A 88 6.10 -14.70 0.14
N ALA A 89 6.76 -13.70 -0.44
CA ALA A 89 6.09 -12.66 -1.22
C ALA A 89 5.24 -13.25 -2.35
N LYS A 90 5.77 -14.27 -3.05
CA LYS A 90 5.04 -14.95 -4.13
C LYS A 90 3.74 -15.57 -3.62
N VAL A 91 3.78 -16.29 -2.50
CA VAL A 91 2.59 -16.91 -1.90
C VAL A 91 1.56 -15.86 -1.50
N LEU A 92 2.01 -14.75 -0.91
CA LEU A 92 1.13 -13.64 -0.50
C LEU A 92 0.49 -12.95 -1.70
N ALA A 93 1.26 -12.67 -2.75
CA ALA A 93 0.76 -12.05 -3.97
C ALA A 93 -0.18 -12.97 -4.75
N GLU A 94 0.09 -14.28 -4.80
CA GLU A 94 -0.84 -15.29 -5.36
C GLU A 94 -2.17 -15.31 -4.60
N LYS A 95 -2.12 -15.24 -3.26
CA LYS A 95 -3.33 -15.15 -2.43
C LYS A 95 -4.10 -13.86 -2.70
N ALA A 96 -3.42 -12.73 -2.82
CA ALA A 96 -4.04 -11.43 -3.10
C ALA A 96 -4.71 -11.42 -4.48
N ALA A 97 -4.02 -11.88 -5.53
CA ALA A 97 -4.55 -11.99 -6.88
C ALA A 97 -5.77 -12.94 -6.95
N GLN A 98 -5.70 -14.10 -6.29
CA GLN A 98 -6.84 -15.04 -6.21
C GLN A 98 -8.06 -14.44 -5.50
N ALA A 99 -7.83 -13.51 -4.58
CA ALA A 99 -8.89 -12.77 -3.88
C ALA A 99 -9.36 -11.53 -4.65
N GLY A 100 -8.86 -11.28 -5.87
CA GLY A 100 -9.28 -10.20 -6.76
C GLY A 100 -8.58 -8.86 -6.54
N SER A 101 -7.48 -8.83 -5.77
CA SER A 101 -6.67 -7.62 -5.58
C SER A 101 -5.82 -7.35 -6.83
N LYS A 102 -6.01 -6.16 -7.41
CA LYS A 102 -5.25 -5.69 -8.60
C LYS A 102 -3.80 -5.46 -8.26
N GLU A 103 -3.56 -4.85 -7.10
CA GLU A 103 -2.23 -4.69 -6.53
C GLU A 103 -1.56 -6.06 -6.36
N GLY A 104 -2.32 -7.08 -5.95
CA GLY A 104 -1.87 -8.47 -5.88
C GLY A 104 -1.38 -9.01 -7.23
N GLU A 105 -2.12 -8.78 -8.31
CA GLU A 105 -1.74 -9.19 -9.66
C GLU A 105 -0.46 -8.49 -10.14
N VAL A 106 -0.38 -7.17 -9.96
CA VAL A 106 0.79 -6.37 -10.33
C VAL A 106 2.02 -6.80 -9.52
N THR A 107 1.90 -6.95 -8.21
CA THR A 107 3.00 -7.42 -7.35
C THR A 107 3.42 -8.84 -7.72
N LEU A 108 2.47 -9.74 -8.04
CA LEU A 108 2.81 -11.09 -8.48
C LEU A 108 3.57 -11.06 -9.81
N ALA A 109 3.16 -10.24 -10.78
CA ALA A 109 3.88 -10.09 -12.04
C ALA A 109 5.33 -9.62 -11.84
N HIS A 110 5.55 -8.64 -10.95
CA HIS A 110 6.90 -8.19 -10.58
C HIS A 110 7.74 -9.30 -9.94
N ILE A 111 7.13 -10.13 -9.10
CA ILE A 111 7.80 -11.26 -8.45
C ILE A 111 8.17 -12.34 -9.47
N LEU A 112 7.28 -12.65 -10.42
CA LEU A 112 7.45 -13.72 -11.40
C LEU A 112 8.54 -13.46 -12.43
N VAL A 113 8.96 -12.20 -12.63
CA VAL A 113 10.11 -11.88 -13.50
C VAL A 113 11.44 -11.88 -12.75
N ASN A 114 11.41 -12.04 -11.42
CA ASN A 114 12.59 -12.01 -10.56
C ASN A 114 13.11 -13.42 -10.26
N THR A 115 14.41 -13.65 -10.44
CA THR A 115 15.04 -14.96 -10.21
C THR A 115 15.13 -15.36 -8.74
N GLN A 116 15.01 -14.41 -7.81
CA GLN A 116 14.97 -14.70 -6.36
C GLN A 116 13.68 -15.40 -5.94
N ALA A 117 12.61 -15.29 -6.74
CA ALA A 117 11.34 -16.00 -6.53
C ALA A 117 11.32 -17.42 -7.15
N GLY A 118 12.46 -17.89 -7.66
CA GLY A 118 12.59 -19.15 -8.39
C GLY A 118 12.76 -18.95 -9.90
N LYS A 119 12.34 -19.95 -10.69
CA LYS A 119 12.40 -19.85 -12.16
C LYS A 119 11.38 -18.79 -12.63
N PRO A 120 11.80 -17.76 -13.39
CA PRO A 120 10.88 -16.75 -13.88
C PRO A 120 9.78 -17.32 -14.79
N ASP A 121 8.61 -16.69 -14.73
CA ASP A 121 7.43 -17.01 -15.53
C ASP A 121 6.91 -15.74 -16.22
N TYR A 122 7.60 -15.36 -17.29
CA TYR A 122 7.27 -14.17 -18.09
C TYR A 122 5.86 -14.25 -18.72
N PRO A 123 5.42 -15.36 -19.32
CA PRO A 123 4.08 -15.45 -19.89
C PRO A 123 2.98 -15.19 -18.86
N LYS A 124 3.09 -15.78 -17.66
CA LYS A 124 2.12 -15.52 -16.58
C LYS A 124 2.19 -14.08 -16.09
N ALA A 125 3.38 -13.49 -15.97
CA ALA A 125 3.54 -12.09 -15.57
C ALA A 125 2.86 -11.12 -16.56
N ILE A 126 3.00 -11.36 -17.87
CA ILE A 126 2.36 -10.54 -18.91
C ILE A 126 0.83 -10.63 -18.79
N SER A 127 0.28 -11.85 -18.71
CA SER A 127 -1.17 -12.04 -18.59
C SER A 127 -1.76 -11.37 -17.34
N LEU A 128 -1.04 -11.38 -16.20
CA LEU A 128 -1.48 -10.69 -15.00
C LEU A 128 -1.53 -9.17 -15.20
N LEU A 129 -0.55 -8.59 -15.90
CA LEU A 129 -0.51 -7.15 -16.17
C LEU A 129 -1.60 -6.73 -17.17
N GLU A 130 -1.88 -7.55 -18.18
CA GLU A 130 -2.96 -7.32 -19.14
C GLU A 130 -4.31 -7.27 -18.41
N ASN A 131 -4.61 -8.27 -17.58
CA ASN A 131 -5.84 -8.30 -16.77
C ASN A 131 -5.96 -7.08 -15.84
N ALA A 132 -4.88 -6.71 -15.16
CA ALA A 132 -4.87 -5.55 -14.27
C ALA A 132 -5.11 -4.23 -15.04
N SER A 133 -4.72 -4.15 -16.32
CA SER A 133 -4.93 -2.97 -17.16
C SER A 133 -6.33 -2.87 -17.77
N GLU A 134 -6.95 -3.98 -18.14
CA GLU A 134 -8.31 -3.99 -18.72
C GLU A 134 -9.36 -3.45 -17.74
N ASP A 135 -9.24 -3.76 -16.46
CA ASP A 135 -10.17 -3.27 -15.44
C ASP A 135 -10.04 -1.75 -15.21
N LEU A 136 -8.84 -1.18 -15.30
CA LEU A 136 -8.63 0.28 -15.20
C LEU A 136 -9.29 1.04 -16.37
N GLU A 137 -9.23 0.46 -17.57
CA GLU A 137 -9.89 1.01 -18.75
C GLU A 137 -11.42 0.87 -18.66
N ASN A 138 -11.93 -0.17 -18.01
CA ASN A 138 -13.36 -0.35 -17.80
C ASN A 138 -13.92 0.63 -16.75
N ASP A 139 -13.26 0.82 -15.60
CA ASP A 139 -13.69 1.78 -14.57
C ASP A 139 -13.71 3.22 -15.12
N SER A 140 -12.68 3.61 -15.88
CA SER A 140 -12.65 4.91 -16.56
C SER A 140 -13.72 5.06 -17.65
N ALA A 141 -14.09 3.97 -18.34
CA ALA A 141 -15.18 3.98 -19.31
C ALA A 141 -16.58 4.08 -18.65
N VAL A 142 -16.77 3.52 -17.45
CA VAL A 142 -18.02 3.61 -16.68
C VAL A 142 -18.23 5.05 -16.15
N ASP A 143 -17.18 5.69 -15.64
CA ASP A 143 -17.24 7.08 -15.16
C ASP A 143 -17.54 8.09 -16.28
N ALA A 144 -16.94 7.89 -17.46
CA ALA A 144 -17.23 8.71 -18.64
C ALA A 144 -18.69 8.59 -19.09
N LYS A 145 -19.32 7.42 -18.89
CA LYS A 145 -20.71 7.18 -19.27
C LYS A 145 -21.72 7.70 -18.24
N CYS A 146 -21.35 7.74 -16.96
CA CYS A 146 -22.19 8.26 -15.89
C CYS A 146 -22.26 9.81 -15.89
N CYS A 147 -21.21 10.49 -16.37
CA CYS A 147 -21.18 11.96 -16.48
C CYS A 147 -21.92 12.52 -17.72
N LEU A 148 -22.55 11.67 -18.54
CA LEU A 148 -23.26 12.04 -19.77
C LEU A 148 -24.79 11.86 -19.69
N VAL A 149 -25.33 11.63 -18.49
CA VAL A 149 -26.79 11.54 -18.21
C VAL A 149 -27.17 12.63 -17.21
#